data_AF-A0A1C6UG32-F1
#
_entry.id   AF-A0A1C6UG32-F1
#
_cell.length_a   1.000
_cell.length_b   1.000
_cell.length_c   1.000
_cell.angle_alpha   90.00
_cell.angle_beta   90.00
_cell.angle_gamma   90.00
#
_symmetry.space_group_name_H-M   'P 1'
#
loop_
_entity.id
_entity.type
_entity.pdbx_description
1 polymer ?
#
loop_
_entity_poly.entity_id
_entity_poly.type
_entity_poly.pdbx_seq_one_letter_code
_entity_poly.pdbx_strand_id
1 'polypeptide(L)'
;MTEVRRPSAVRALTTLLALTATATVVVELLNWWYAPEQGFGLAVRTGWAMLRSLGFLLLIGHVRRGRTVARPFGLILAVTTVFAVGRLIVPRQGVPPLPGLLGFALLTGLCVAVVWLLYRSPAVSGHLVRHRPRLVIDRDGISWRETPPRQPEVSGWLLTSRAAAFTYSPLMLVPALVAGGAVLDDRLAAVPAVLFWFGAGIVTSYAVLFCTAFLMRGKGWARTLLVAVTAVVLAVDLPLCWWLLGPDGLVRDGGPLLAAAALTLYGLRRATRAERAAPAA
;
A
#
# COMPACT_ATOMS: atom_id res chain seq x y z
N MET A 1 -12.83 38.21 0.92
CA MET A 1 -12.11 37.04 0.37
C MET A 1 -11.23 36.45 1.46
N THR A 2 -11.74 35.51 2.25
CA THR A 2 -10.95 34.80 3.26
C THR A 2 -10.12 33.73 2.56
N GLU A 3 -8.81 33.95 2.47
CA GLU A 3 -7.84 32.92 2.11
C GLU A 3 -8.13 31.67 2.96
N VAL A 4 -8.62 30.61 2.32
CA VAL A 4 -8.72 29.29 2.94
C VAL A 4 -7.30 28.79 3.10
N ARG A 5 -6.64 29.22 4.18
CA ARG A 5 -5.31 28.80 4.60
C ARG A 5 -5.35 27.27 4.64
N ARG A 6 -4.77 26.62 3.63
CA ARG A 6 -4.59 25.16 3.68
C ARG A 6 -3.92 24.87 5.02
N PRO A 7 -4.46 23.96 5.86
CA PRO A 7 -3.90 23.71 7.17
C PRO A 7 -2.40 23.44 7.00
N SER A 8 -1.55 24.10 7.78
CA SER A 8 -0.08 23.94 7.73
C SER A 8 0.32 22.45 7.75
N ALA A 9 -0.43 21.62 8.46
CA ALA A 9 -0.29 20.17 8.50
C ALA A 9 -0.46 19.48 7.13
N VAL A 10 -1.34 19.96 6.24
CA VAL A 10 -1.53 19.40 4.88
C VAL A 10 -0.35 19.76 3.98
N ARG A 11 0.20 20.98 4.12
CA ARG A 11 1.42 21.38 3.41
C ARG A 11 2.61 20.56 3.90
N ALA A 12 2.79 20.43 5.23
CA ALA A 12 3.83 19.61 5.83
C ALA A 12 3.76 18.14 5.38
N LEU A 13 2.56 17.54 5.38
CA LEU A 13 2.36 16.18 4.85
C LEU A 13 2.72 16.08 3.37
N THR A 14 2.31 17.05 2.56
CA THR A 14 2.65 17.08 1.12
C THR A 14 4.16 17.16 0.89
N THR A 15 4.86 17.99 1.68
CA THR A 15 6.31 18.12 1.62
C THR A 15 7.00 16.84 2.07
N LEU A 16 6.55 16.22 3.16
CA LEU A 16 7.07 14.92 3.63
C LEU A 16 6.90 13.81 2.58
N LEU A 17 5.74 13.75 1.92
CA LEU A 17 5.49 12.80 0.84
C LEU A 17 6.41 13.03 -0.37
N ALA A 18 6.63 14.29 -0.75
CA ALA A 18 7.57 14.65 -1.81
C ALA A 18 9.01 14.27 -1.42
N LEU A 19 9.44 14.58 -0.20
CA LEU A 19 10.74 14.18 0.33
C LEU A 19 10.91 12.65 0.35
N THR A 20 9.88 11.91 0.75
CA THR A 20 9.91 10.44 0.76
C THR A 20 10.09 9.89 -0.66
N ALA A 21 9.36 10.44 -1.65
CA ALA A 21 9.51 10.05 -3.05
C ALA A 21 10.92 10.36 -3.57
N THR A 22 11.44 11.57 -3.34
CA THR A 22 12.80 11.96 -3.77
C THR A 22 13.85 11.08 -3.11
N ALA A 23 13.77 10.88 -1.80
CA ALA A 23 14.69 10.02 -1.06
C ALA A 23 14.65 8.57 -1.59
N THR A 24 13.47 8.06 -1.94
CA THR A 24 13.33 6.72 -2.53
C THR A 24 14.06 6.62 -3.86
N VAL A 25 13.93 7.63 -4.73
CA VAL A 25 14.65 7.68 -6.02
C VAL A 25 16.16 7.76 -5.83
N VAL A 26 16.63 8.63 -4.92
CA VAL A 26 18.07 8.79 -4.64
C VAL A 26 18.68 7.49 -4.11
N VAL A 27 18.02 6.85 -3.14
CA VAL A 27 18.47 5.58 -2.57
C VAL A 27 18.49 4.48 -3.62
N GLU A 28 17.49 4.41 -4.51
CA GLU A 28 17.48 3.43 -5.58
C GLU A 28 18.58 3.69 -6.62
N LEU A 29 18.85 4.95 -6.96
CA LEU A 29 19.93 5.33 -7.88
C LEU A 29 21.31 4.97 -7.32
N LEU A 30 21.54 5.25 -6.03
CA LEU A 30 22.75 4.81 -5.32
C LEU A 30 22.85 3.28 -5.34
N ASN A 31 21.76 2.58 -5.04
CA ASN A 31 21.73 1.13 -5.06
C ASN A 31 21.99 0.55 -6.47
N TRP A 32 21.54 1.21 -7.54
CA TRP A 32 21.88 0.81 -8.91
C TRP A 32 23.37 1.02 -9.19
N TRP A 33 23.95 2.15 -8.77
CA TRP A 33 25.35 2.47 -8.99
C TRP A 33 26.31 1.50 -8.28
N TYR A 34 25.94 1.03 -7.09
CA TYR A 34 26.74 0.09 -6.29
C TYR A 34 26.51 -1.39 -6.62
N ALA A 35 25.53 -1.73 -7.47
CA ALA A 35 25.23 -3.13 -7.79
C ALA A 35 26.20 -3.64 -8.89
N PRO A 36 27.10 -4.60 -8.58
CA PRO A 36 28.07 -5.11 -9.56
C PRO A 36 27.44 -5.99 -10.65
N GLU A 37 26.20 -6.46 -10.45
CA GLU A 37 25.50 -7.31 -11.42
C GLU A 37 24.20 -6.66 -11.93
N GLN A 38 24.19 -6.33 -13.22
CA GLN A 38 23.08 -5.68 -13.93
C GLN A 38 22.06 -6.69 -14.46
N GLY A 39 21.59 -7.61 -13.61
CA GLY A 39 20.65 -8.67 -14.01
C GLY A 39 19.18 -8.22 -14.15
N PHE A 40 18.35 -9.05 -14.80
CA PHE A 40 16.90 -8.82 -15.00
C PHE A 40 16.15 -8.52 -13.69
N GLY A 41 16.51 -9.22 -12.60
CA GLY A 41 15.93 -8.98 -11.28
C GLY A 41 16.29 -7.61 -10.68
N LEU A 42 17.31 -6.90 -11.15
CA LEU A 42 17.57 -5.51 -10.77
C LEU A 42 16.60 -4.58 -11.49
N ALA A 43 16.41 -4.75 -12.80
CA ALA A 43 15.50 -3.95 -13.62
C ALA A 43 14.05 -3.99 -13.11
N VAL A 44 13.53 -5.19 -12.81
CA VAL A 44 12.18 -5.35 -12.24
C VAL A 44 12.03 -4.60 -10.91
N ARG A 45 13.08 -4.63 -10.08
CA ARG A 45 13.08 -3.97 -8.76
C ARG A 45 13.20 -2.45 -8.86
N THR A 46 14.02 -1.94 -9.79
CA THR A 46 14.09 -0.51 -10.09
C THR A 46 12.77 0.00 -10.64
N GLY A 47 12.13 -0.76 -11.54
CA GLY A 47 10.77 -0.47 -12.01
C GLY A 47 9.76 -0.44 -10.87
N TRP A 48 9.86 -1.38 -9.92
CA TRP A 48 9.02 -1.40 -8.73
C TRP A 48 9.25 -0.21 -7.80
N ALA A 49 10.50 0.22 -7.63
CA ALA A 49 10.83 1.41 -6.87
C ALA A 49 10.27 2.68 -7.53
N MET A 50 10.34 2.79 -8.86
CA MET A 50 9.70 3.89 -9.61
C MET A 50 8.19 3.89 -9.44
N LEU A 51 7.54 2.73 -9.48
CA LEU A 51 6.09 2.62 -9.25
C LEU A 51 5.72 3.05 -7.81
N ARG A 52 6.57 2.76 -6.82
CA ARG A 52 6.38 3.21 -5.44
C ARG A 52 6.48 4.73 -5.31
N SER A 53 7.45 5.35 -5.98
CA SER A 53 7.57 6.80 -6.08
C SER A 53 6.35 7.43 -6.74
N LEU A 54 5.83 6.81 -7.81
CA LEU A 54 4.55 7.21 -8.42
C LEU A 54 3.39 7.07 -7.43
N GLY A 55 3.38 6.02 -6.62
CA GLY A 55 2.42 5.84 -5.51
C GLY A 55 2.44 7.01 -4.53
N PHE A 56 3.61 7.50 -4.12
CA PHE A 56 3.71 8.69 -3.27
C PHE A 56 3.17 9.96 -3.96
N LEU A 57 3.40 10.13 -5.26
CA LEU A 57 2.81 11.24 -6.04
C LEU A 57 1.28 11.15 -6.13
N LEU A 58 0.74 9.96 -6.36
CA LEU A 58 -0.70 9.72 -6.34
C LEU A 58 -1.29 10.00 -4.95
N LEU A 59 -0.58 9.63 -3.89
CA LEU A 59 -0.96 9.91 -2.52
C LEU A 59 -1.02 11.42 -2.25
N ILE A 60 -0.06 12.21 -2.77
CA ILE A 60 -0.14 13.69 -2.75
C ILE A 60 -1.43 14.17 -3.43
N GLY A 61 -1.77 13.59 -4.60
CA GLY A 61 -3.02 13.88 -5.29
C GLY A 61 -4.26 13.56 -4.44
N HIS A 62 -4.27 12.43 -3.74
CA HIS A 62 -5.35 12.02 -2.86
C HIS A 62 -5.49 12.89 -1.61
N VAL A 63 -4.36 13.28 -0.99
CA VAL A 63 -4.31 14.20 0.15
C VAL A 63 -4.81 15.59 -0.25
N ARG A 64 -4.36 16.11 -1.41
CA ARG A 64 -4.81 17.40 -1.95
C ARG A 64 -6.31 17.42 -2.30
N ARG A 65 -6.86 16.26 -2.67
CA ARG A 65 -8.29 16.09 -2.98
C ARG A 65 -9.14 15.75 -1.75
N GLY A 66 -8.56 15.69 -0.55
CA GLY A 66 -9.30 15.40 0.69
C GLY A 66 -9.96 14.02 0.71
N ARG A 67 -9.36 13.00 0.07
CA ARG A 67 -9.97 11.66 0.02
C ARG A 67 -9.61 10.83 1.25
N THR A 68 -10.61 10.22 1.89
CA THR A 68 -10.46 9.26 3.01
C THR A 68 -9.56 8.07 2.68
N VAL A 69 -9.47 7.66 1.41
CA VAL A 69 -8.60 6.58 0.90
C VAL A 69 -7.10 6.90 1.07
N ALA A 70 -6.71 8.16 1.29
CA ALA A 70 -5.31 8.54 1.48
C ALA A 70 -4.66 7.87 2.69
N ARG A 71 -5.40 7.63 3.79
CA ARG A 71 -4.85 6.99 4.99
C ARG A 71 -4.39 5.55 4.79
N PRO A 72 -5.23 4.62 4.29
CA PRO A 72 -4.77 3.26 4.07
C PRO A 72 -3.72 3.17 2.97
N PHE A 73 -3.86 3.96 1.92
CA PHE A 73 -2.89 3.98 0.83
C PHE A 73 -1.50 4.43 1.30
N GLY A 74 -1.45 5.48 2.13
CA GLY A 74 -0.18 5.95 2.71
C GLY A 74 0.44 4.96 3.69
N LEU A 75 -0.36 4.27 4.49
CA LEU A 75 0.14 3.23 5.39
C LEU A 75 0.77 2.07 4.62
N ILE A 76 0.10 1.58 3.58
CA ILE A 76 0.60 0.45 2.79
C ILE A 76 1.87 0.87 2.03
N LEU A 77 1.90 2.06 1.43
CA LEU A 77 3.10 2.59 0.80
C LEU A 77 4.26 2.73 1.79
N ALA A 78 4.01 3.24 2.99
CA ALA A 78 5.04 3.36 4.03
C ALA A 78 5.60 1.99 4.44
N VAL A 79 4.73 1.02 4.77
CA VAL A 79 5.14 -0.32 5.18
C VAL A 79 5.92 -1.03 4.07
N THR A 80 5.39 -1.04 2.85
CA THR A 80 6.06 -1.65 1.70
C THR A 80 7.41 -0.98 1.39
N THR A 81 7.54 0.33 1.62
CA THR A 81 8.81 1.05 1.48
C THR A 81 9.82 0.60 2.54
N VAL A 82 9.43 0.52 3.82
CA VAL A 82 10.34 0.09 4.90
C VAL A 82 10.89 -1.31 4.64
N PHE A 83 10.02 -2.27 4.27
CA PHE A 83 10.45 -3.62 3.94
C PHE A 83 11.31 -3.67 2.66
N ALA A 84 10.97 -2.88 1.64
CA ALA A 84 11.77 -2.81 0.41
C ALA A 84 13.19 -2.29 0.66
N VAL A 85 13.32 -1.29 1.53
CA VAL A 85 14.59 -0.64 1.89
C VAL A 85 15.37 -1.46 2.93
N GLY A 86 14.71 -2.31 3.72
CA GLY A 86 15.35 -3.25 4.64
C GLY A 86 16.43 -4.13 3.99
N ARG A 87 16.34 -4.38 2.68
CA ARG A 87 17.40 -5.05 1.90
C ARG A 87 18.76 -4.34 2.00
N LEU A 88 18.79 -3.01 2.11
CA LEU A 88 20.05 -2.26 2.17
C LEU A 88 20.88 -2.57 3.41
N ILE A 89 20.26 -3.15 4.44
CA ILE A 89 20.93 -3.53 5.69
C ILE A 89 21.39 -4.98 5.65
N VAL A 90 20.74 -5.86 4.89
CA VAL A 90 21.08 -7.30 4.88
C VAL A 90 22.44 -7.48 4.20
N PRO A 91 23.49 -7.86 4.96
CA PRO A 91 24.83 -7.96 4.42
C PRO A 91 24.92 -9.19 3.53
N ARG A 92 25.25 -8.99 2.24
CA ARG A 92 25.46 -10.10 1.31
C ARG A 92 26.81 -10.77 1.55
N GLN A 93 27.84 -10.00 1.94
CA GLN A 93 29.12 -10.44 2.53
C GLN A 93 29.71 -9.24 3.30
N GLY A 94 30.14 -9.43 4.56
CA GLY A 94 30.81 -8.40 5.37
C GLY A 94 29.89 -7.38 6.06
N VAL A 95 30.45 -6.23 6.47
CA VAL A 95 29.74 -5.16 7.20
C VAL A 95 28.80 -4.42 6.24
N PRO A 96 27.52 -4.14 6.61
CA PRO A 96 26.60 -3.42 5.73
C PRO A 96 27.20 -2.07 5.29
N PRO A 97 27.08 -1.69 4.01
CA PRO A 97 27.61 -0.43 3.53
C PRO A 97 26.92 0.74 4.26
N LEU A 98 27.70 1.63 4.87
CA LEU A 98 27.25 2.86 5.52
C LEU A 98 26.16 3.63 4.74
N PRO A 99 26.24 3.81 3.41
CA PRO A 99 25.17 4.48 2.66
C PRO A 99 23.83 3.72 2.68
N GLY A 100 23.84 2.38 2.77
CA GLY A 100 22.63 1.57 2.89
C GLY A 100 21.93 1.74 4.24
N LEU A 101 22.70 1.78 5.33
CA LEU A 101 22.20 2.06 6.68
C LEU A 101 21.59 3.46 6.80
N LEU A 102 22.27 4.48 6.25
CA LEU A 102 21.76 5.85 6.24
C LEU A 102 20.48 5.99 5.40
N GLY A 103 20.44 5.36 4.22
CA GLY A 103 19.25 5.32 3.37
C GLY A 103 18.06 4.66 4.08
N PHE A 104 18.31 3.55 4.79
CA PHE A 104 17.28 2.89 5.59
C PHE A 104 16.76 3.75 6.74
N ALA A 105 17.66 4.33 7.54
CA ALA A 105 17.26 5.15 8.68
C ALA A 105 16.43 6.37 8.22
N LEU A 106 16.87 7.04 7.15
CA LEU A 106 16.18 8.17 6.56
C LEU A 106 14.78 7.79 6.04
N LEU A 107 14.69 6.75 5.20
CA LEU A 107 13.41 6.34 4.60
C LEU A 107 12.43 5.80 5.63
N THR A 108 12.93 5.05 6.62
CA THR A 108 12.13 4.56 7.73
C THR A 108 11.59 5.72 8.57
N GLY A 109 12.45 6.69 8.91
CA GLY A 109 12.04 7.90 9.63
C GLY A 109 10.98 8.71 8.88
N LEU A 110 11.16 8.91 7.57
CA LEU A 110 10.19 9.59 6.71
C LEU A 110 8.85 8.83 6.64
N CYS A 111 8.88 7.51 6.47
CA CYS A 111 7.68 6.68 6.44
C CYS A 111 6.92 6.73 7.78
N VAL A 112 7.63 6.62 8.90
CA VAL A 112 7.06 6.75 10.25
C VAL A 112 6.45 8.14 10.45
N ALA A 113 7.15 9.20 10.04
CA ALA A 113 6.64 10.57 10.13
C ALA A 113 5.37 10.78 9.30
N VAL A 114 5.31 10.23 8.09
CA VAL A 114 4.12 10.25 7.23
C VAL A 114 2.94 9.54 7.88
N VAL A 115 3.15 8.31 8.37
CA VAL A 115 2.09 7.53 9.05
C VAL A 115 1.63 8.22 10.32
N TRP A 116 2.57 8.75 11.12
CA TRP A 116 2.27 9.50 12.32
C TRP A 116 1.41 10.74 12.03
N LEU A 117 1.77 11.54 11.02
CA LEU A 117 0.98 12.71 10.63
C LEU A 117 -0.41 12.31 10.10
N LEU A 118 -0.50 11.23 9.33
CA LEU A 118 -1.75 10.75 8.73
C LEU A 118 -2.78 10.26 9.78
N TYR A 119 -2.30 9.63 10.86
CA TYR A 119 -3.17 9.02 11.88
C TYR A 119 -3.32 9.86 13.15
N ARG A 120 -2.29 10.61 13.56
CA ARG A 120 -2.31 11.35 14.83
C ARG A 120 -2.82 12.79 14.69
N SER A 121 -2.73 13.42 13.51
CA SER A 121 -3.12 14.82 13.35
C SER A 121 -4.64 14.99 13.20
N PRO A 122 -5.33 15.67 14.14
CA PRO A 122 -6.76 15.96 14.00
C PRO A 122 -7.05 16.89 12.83
N ALA A 123 -6.11 17.78 12.48
CA ALA A 123 -6.24 18.71 11.36
C ALA A 123 -6.22 18.00 10.00
N VAL A 124 -5.35 16.99 9.83
CA VAL A 124 -5.34 16.13 8.63
C VAL A 124 -6.61 15.30 8.59
N SER A 125 -7.05 14.79 9.75
CA SER A 125 -8.28 14.01 9.89
C SER A 125 -9.51 14.80 9.44
N GLY A 126 -9.66 16.05 9.89
CA GLY A 126 -10.75 16.93 9.45
C GLY A 126 -10.65 17.31 7.98
N HIS A 127 -9.43 17.45 7.43
CA HIS A 127 -9.25 17.75 6.00
C HIS A 127 -9.55 16.56 5.08
N LEU A 128 -9.26 15.32 5.51
CA LEU A 128 -9.54 14.11 4.75
C LEU A 128 -11.02 13.70 4.78
N VAL A 129 -11.82 14.33 5.64
CA VAL A 129 -13.29 14.20 5.71
C VAL A 129 -13.99 15.39 5.02
N ARG A 130 -13.28 16.47 4.67
CA ARG A 130 -13.86 17.60 3.93
C ARG A 130 -14.32 17.16 2.55
N HIS A 131 -15.62 17.01 2.40
CA HIS A 131 -16.26 16.78 1.11
C HIS A 131 -16.32 18.09 0.32
N ARG A 132 -16.09 17.99 -1.00
CA ARG A 132 -16.04 19.13 -1.92
C ARG A 132 -17.31 19.98 -1.72
N PRO A 133 -17.20 21.31 -1.52
CA PRO A 133 -18.37 22.16 -1.42
C PRO A 133 -19.13 22.03 -2.74
N ARG A 134 -20.40 21.65 -2.67
CA ARG A 134 -21.31 21.61 -3.81
C ARG A 134 -22.20 22.84 -3.72
N LEU A 135 -22.55 23.44 -4.85
CA LEU A 135 -23.65 24.39 -4.92
C LEU A 135 -24.91 23.64 -4.45
N VAL A 136 -25.47 24.05 -3.32
CA VAL A 136 -26.79 23.63 -2.88
C VAL A 136 -27.71 24.80 -3.18
N ILE A 137 -28.62 24.59 -4.13
CA ILE A 137 -29.67 25.56 -4.45
C ILE A 137 -30.80 25.29 -3.46
N ASP A 138 -30.95 26.17 -2.48
CA ASP A 138 -32.04 26.13 -1.51
C ASP A 138 -33.14 27.12 -1.92
N ARG A 139 -34.34 27.05 -1.33
CA ARG A 139 -35.46 27.95 -1.64
C ARG A 139 -35.15 29.44 -1.33
N ASP A 140 -34.15 29.70 -0.48
CA ASP A 140 -33.67 31.05 -0.12
C ASP A 140 -32.41 31.50 -0.90
N GLY A 141 -31.95 30.71 -1.88
CA GLY A 141 -30.89 31.10 -2.80
C GLY A 141 -29.77 30.08 -3.02
N ILE A 142 -28.75 30.52 -3.76
CA ILE A 142 -27.59 29.72 -4.14
C ILE A 142 -26.53 29.80 -3.03
N SER A 143 -26.31 28.71 -2.29
CA SER A 143 -25.27 28.67 -1.25
C SER A 143 -24.28 27.52 -1.49
N TRP A 144 -23.00 27.79 -1.28
CA TRP A 144 -21.97 26.75 -1.27
C TRP A 144 -21.97 26.10 0.11
N ARG A 145 -22.56 24.90 0.24
CA ARG A 145 -22.65 24.18 1.52
C ARG A 145 -21.95 22.82 1.42
N GLU A 146 -21.18 22.48 2.45
CA GLU A 146 -20.66 21.12 2.63
C GLU A 146 -21.87 20.18 2.82
N THR A 147 -22.16 19.35 1.81
CA THR A 147 -23.33 18.49 1.81
C THR A 147 -23.03 17.22 2.63
N PRO A 148 -23.88 16.83 3.61
CA PRO A 148 -23.73 15.55 4.29
C PRO A 148 -23.89 14.39 3.28
N PRO A 149 -23.24 13.25 3.54
CA PRO A 149 -23.11 12.19 2.55
C PRO A 149 -24.47 11.58 2.17
N ARG A 150 -24.64 11.30 0.87
CA ARG A 150 -25.83 10.66 0.29
C ARG A 150 -25.87 9.13 0.52
N GLN A 151 -24.82 8.57 1.12
CA GLN A 151 -24.71 7.17 1.53
C GLN A 151 -24.18 7.13 2.96
N PRO A 152 -24.68 6.22 3.82
CA PRO A 152 -24.13 6.01 5.15
C PRO A 152 -22.63 5.75 5.02
N GLU A 153 -21.84 6.31 5.94
CA GLU A 153 -20.38 6.15 5.97
C GLU A 153 -20.04 4.66 5.88
N VAL A 154 -19.65 4.18 4.69
CA VAL A 154 -18.99 2.88 4.57
C VAL A 154 -17.79 2.99 5.49
N SER A 155 -17.80 2.23 6.59
CA SER A 155 -16.87 2.44 7.70
C SER A 155 -15.45 2.61 7.14
N GLY A 156 -14.71 3.64 7.55
CA GLY A 156 -13.38 3.91 6.99
C GLY A 156 -12.44 2.69 7.00
N TRP A 157 -12.74 1.71 7.86
CA TRP A 157 -12.10 0.39 7.95
C TRP A 157 -12.41 -0.58 6.79
N LEU A 158 -13.57 -0.49 6.15
CA LEU A 158 -13.86 -1.23 4.91
C LEU A 158 -13.08 -0.65 3.72
N LEU A 159 -12.85 0.66 3.71
CA LEU A 159 -11.97 1.29 2.71
C LEU A 159 -10.51 0.89 2.95
N THR A 160 -10.08 0.73 4.20
CA THR A 160 -8.72 0.27 4.50
C THR A 160 -8.53 -1.20 4.15
N SER A 161 -9.49 -2.08 4.45
CA SER A 161 -9.42 -3.49 4.07
C SER A 161 -9.41 -3.65 2.55
N ARG A 162 -10.19 -2.83 1.83
CA ARG A 162 -10.18 -2.81 0.37
C ARG A 162 -8.81 -2.42 -0.17
N ALA A 163 -8.27 -1.29 0.27
CA ALA A 163 -6.98 -0.79 -0.21
C ALA A 163 -5.85 -1.80 0.08
N ALA A 164 -5.88 -2.46 1.25
CA ALA A 164 -4.91 -3.49 1.61
C ALA A 164 -5.05 -4.76 0.76
N ALA A 165 -6.27 -5.24 0.53
CA ALA A 165 -6.49 -6.41 -0.33
C ALA A 165 -6.06 -6.16 -1.78
N PHE A 166 -6.24 -4.94 -2.30
CA PHE A 166 -5.75 -4.57 -3.63
C PHE A 166 -4.23 -4.63 -3.77
N THR A 167 -3.49 -4.63 -2.66
CA THR A 167 -2.03 -4.76 -2.69
C THR A 167 -1.52 -6.20 -2.76
N TYR A 168 -2.38 -7.21 -2.59
CA TYR A 168 -1.96 -8.60 -2.77
C TYR A 168 -1.47 -8.89 -4.19
N SER A 169 -2.23 -8.46 -5.20
CA SER A 169 -1.87 -8.71 -6.60
C SER A 169 -0.47 -8.17 -6.96
N PRO A 170 -0.14 -6.89 -6.73
CA PRO A 170 1.23 -6.41 -6.98
C PRO A 170 2.29 -7.10 -6.12
N LEU A 171 1.98 -7.45 -4.86
CA LEU A 171 2.92 -8.12 -3.96
C LEU A 171 3.20 -9.58 -4.36
N MET A 172 2.29 -10.25 -5.08
CA MET A 172 2.53 -11.59 -5.63
C MET A 172 3.18 -11.53 -7.03
N LEU A 173 2.83 -10.54 -7.85
CA LEU A 173 3.31 -10.45 -9.23
C LEU A 173 4.78 -10.03 -9.32
N VAL A 174 5.24 -9.13 -8.45
CA VAL A 174 6.62 -8.63 -8.48
C VAL A 174 7.63 -9.72 -8.13
N PRO A 175 7.46 -10.50 -7.04
CA PRO A 175 8.35 -11.61 -6.74
C PRO A 175 8.29 -12.71 -7.80
N ALA A 176 7.12 -12.98 -8.39
CA ALA A 176 6.99 -13.91 -9.50
C ALA A 176 7.80 -13.46 -10.74
N LEU A 177 7.76 -12.18 -11.10
CA LEU A 177 8.57 -11.62 -12.18
C LEU A 177 10.07 -11.68 -11.86
N VAL A 178 10.46 -11.40 -10.62
CA VAL A 178 11.85 -11.52 -10.16
C VAL A 178 12.32 -12.97 -10.23
N ALA A 179 11.49 -13.93 -9.81
CA ALA A 179 11.77 -15.36 -9.91
C ALA A 179 11.83 -15.84 -11.38
N GLY A 180 11.09 -15.20 -12.29
CA GLY A 180 11.23 -15.39 -13.73
C GLY A 180 12.63 -15.11 -14.25
N GLY A 181 13.39 -14.21 -13.62
CA GLY A 181 14.81 -14.01 -13.91
C GLY A 181 15.66 -15.25 -13.62
N ALA A 182 15.39 -15.96 -12.52
CA ALA A 182 16.12 -17.17 -12.16
C ALA A 182 15.81 -18.37 -13.08
N VAL A 183 14.72 -18.31 -13.84
CA VAL A 183 14.37 -19.30 -14.88
C VAL A 183 15.23 -19.13 -16.13
N LEU A 184 15.63 -17.89 -16.46
CA LEU A 184 16.58 -17.61 -17.54
C LEU A 184 18.00 -18.07 -17.20
N ASP A 185 18.34 -18.13 -15.90
CA ASP A 185 19.63 -18.58 -15.36
C ASP A 185 19.65 -20.11 -15.07
N ASP A 186 19.15 -20.94 -16.00
CA ASP A 186 19.25 -22.41 -16.00
C ASP A 186 18.32 -23.22 -15.06
N ARG A 187 17.27 -22.61 -14.49
CA ARG A 187 16.21 -23.33 -13.74
C ARG A 187 14.88 -23.45 -14.50
N LEU A 188 14.93 -24.04 -15.69
CA LEU A 188 13.75 -24.32 -16.52
C LEU A 188 12.66 -25.15 -15.81
N ALA A 189 13.03 -26.03 -14.88
CA ALA A 189 12.07 -26.81 -14.08
C ALA A 189 11.17 -25.93 -13.18
N ALA A 190 11.55 -24.68 -12.88
CA ALA A 190 10.77 -23.75 -12.09
C ALA A 190 9.75 -22.94 -12.92
N VAL A 191 9.77 -23.03 -14.26
CA VAL A 191 8.83 -22.32 -15.15
C VAL A 191 7.37 -22.53 -14.76
N PRO A 192 6.88 -23.77 -14.52
CA PRO A 192 5.47 -24.00 -14.22
C PRO A 192 5.07 -23.35 -12.89
N ALA A 193 5.96 -23.37 -11.91
CA ALA A 193 5.71 -22.75 -10.60
C ALA A 193 5.65 -21.22 -10.70
N VAL A 194 6.52 -20.59 -11.50
CA VAL A 194 6.49 -19.14 -11.74
C VAL A 194 5.22 -18.74 -12.51
N LEU A 195 4.82 -19.50 -13.54
CA LEU A 195 3.58 -19.26 -14.27
C LEU A 195 2.35 -19.45 -13.38
N PHE A 196 2.34 -20.49 -12.54
CA PHE A 196 1.28 -20.70 -11.55
C PHE A 196 1.21 -19.53 -10.56
N TRP A 197 2.35 -19.06 -10.05
CA TRP A 197 2.41 -17.92 -9.15
C TRP A 197 1.87 -16.64 -9.79
N PHE A 198 2.27 -16.36 -11.02
CA PHE A 198 1.80 -15.22 -11.79
C PHE A 198 0.29 -15.30 -12.05
N GLY A 199 -0.20 -16.47 -12.46
CA GLY A 199 -1.63 -16.75 -12.63
C GLY A 199 -2.42 -16.56 -11.33
N ALA A 200 -1.90 -17.06 -10.20
CA ALA A 200 -2.50 -16.88 -8.88
C ALA A 200 -2.59 -15.39 -8.50
N GLY A 201 -1.58 -14.58 -8.83
CA GLY A 201 -1.59 -13.14 -8.63
C GLY A 201 -2.68 -12.41 -9.43
N ILE A 202 -2.94 -12.86 -10.67
CA ILE A 202 -4.03 -12.34 -11.51
C ILE A 202 -5.39 -12.75 -10.96
N VAL A 203 -5.58 -14.04 -10.66
CA VAL A 203 -6.83 -14.58 -10.10
C VAL A 203 -7.16 -13.88 -8.78
N THR A 204 -6.16 -13.64 -7.93
CA THR A 204 -6.30 -12.88 -6.69
C THR A 204 -6.81 -11.46 -6.94
N SER A 205 -6.32 -10.78 -7.99
CA SER A 205 -6.79 -9.43 -8.36
C SER A 205 -8.28 -9.43 -8.66
N TYR A 206 -8.75 -10.38 -9.48
CA TYR A 206 -10.17 -10.52 -9.81
C TYR A 206 -11.00 -10.94 -8.59
N ALA A 207 -10.50 -11.86 -7.78
CA ALA A 207 -11.17 -12.30 -6.55
C ALA A 207 -11.35 -11.15 -5.56
N VAL A 208 -10.33 -10.31 -5.38
CA VAL A 208 -10.41 -9.11 -4.53
C VAL A 208 -11.38 -8.07 -5.10
N LEU A 209 -11.35 -7.82 -6.42
CA LEU A 209 -12.34 -6.95 -7.09
C LEU A 209 -13.76 -7.44 -6.84
N PHE A 210 -13.99 -8.73 -7.01
CA PHE A 210 -15.28 -9.37 -6.76
C PHE A 210 -15.70 -9.22 -5.29
N CYS A 211 -14.85 -9.61 -4.34
CA CYS A 211 -15.12 -9.50 -2.90
C CYS A 211 -15.46 -8.06 -2.51
N THR A 212 -14.68 -7.09 -2.98
CA THR A 212 -14.87 -5.67 -2.65
C THR A 212 -16.16 -5.10 -3.24
N ALA A 213 -16.56 -5.50 -4.45
CA ALA A 213 -17.84 -5.12 -5.03
C ALA A 213 -19.04 -5.64 -4.23
N PHE A 214 -18.97 -6.87 -3.71
CA PHE A 214 -20.04 -7.44 -2.87
C PHE A 214 -20.01 -6.94 -1.42
N LEU A 215 -18.84 -6.63 -0.86
CA LEU A 215 -18.71 -5.95 0.44
C LEU A 215 -19.43 -4.61 0.45
N MET A 216 -19.32 -3.83 -0.63
CA MET A 216 -20.02 -2.55 -0.78
C MET A 216 -21.55 -2.70 -0.83
N ARG A 217 -22.05 -3.89 -1.15
CA ARG A 217 -23.49 -4.21 -1.14
C ARG A 217 -23.97 -4.75 0.21
N GLY A 218 -23.15 -4.70 1.26
CA GLY A 218 -23.50 -5.15 2.61
C GLY A 218 -23.58 -6.68 2.77
N LYS A 219 -23.06 -7.45 1.81
CA LYS A 219 -23.16 -8.91 1.83
C LYS A 219 -22.13 -9.53 2.78
N GLY A 220 -22.61 -10.19 3.84
CA GLY A 220 -21.78 -10.82 4.87
C GLY A 220 -20.83 -11.91 4.36
N TRP A 221 -21.25 -12.73 3.39
CA TRP A 221 -20.42 -13.79 2.80
C TRP A 221 -19.17 -13.26 2.08
N ALA A 222 -19.21 -12.02 1.58
CA ALA A 222 -18.06 -11.39 0.94
C ALA A 222 -16.92 -11.13 1.93
N ARG A 223 -17.22 -11.05 3.24
CA ARG A 223 -16.21 -10.99 4.31
C ARG A 223 -15.47 -12.29 4.44
N THR A 224 -16.22 -13.39 4.54
CA THR A 224 -15.67 -14.74 4.67
C THR A 224 -14.87 -15.10 3.44
N LEU A 225 -15.36 -14.74 2.25
CA LEU A 225 -14.63 -14.92 1.00
C LEU A 225 -13.33 -14.12 0.98
N LEU A 226 -13.33 -12.86 1.43
CA LEU A 226 -12.10 -12.06 1.51
C LEU A 226 -11.07 -12.67 2.48
N VAL A 227 -11.52 -13.19 3.63
CA VAL A 227 -10.64 -13.91 4.57
C VAL A 227 -10.06 -15.18 3.93
N ALA A 228 -10.88 -15.94 3.21
CA ALA A 228 -10.44 -17.12 2.50
C ALA A 228 -9.41 -16.77 1.41
N VAL A 229 -9.65 -15.72 0.63
CA VAL A 229 -8.68 -15.20 -0.35
C VAL A 229 -7.37 -14.80 0.33
N THR A 230 -7.41 -14.06 1.43
CA THR A 230 -6.19 -13.71 2.19
C THR A 230 -5.44 -14.96 2.67
N ALA A 231 -6.13 -15.98 3.16
CA ALA A 231 -5.51 -17.23 3.61
C ALA A 231 -4.85 -17.99 2.45
N VAL A 232 -5.54 -18.10 1.31
CA VAL A 232 -4.99 -18.73 0.09
C VAL A 232 -3.76 -17.98 -0.41
N VAL A 233 -3.82 -16.64 -0.44
CA VAL A 233 -2.68 -15.80 -0.85
C VAL A 233 -1.46 -16.07 0.02
N LEU A 234 -1.61 -16.11 1.35
CA LEU A 234 -0.49 -16.41 2.25
C LEU A 234 0.03 -17.85 2.08
N ALA A 235 -0.87 -18.81 1.89
CA ALA A 235 -0.51 -20.22 1.71
C ALA A 235 0.19 -20.50 0.38
N VAL A 236 -0.05 -19.70 -0.66
CA VAL A 236 0.61 -19.82 -1.96
C VAL A 236 1.91 -19.01 -1.98
N ASP A 237 1.87 -17.76 -1.55
CA ASP A 237 2.97 -16.82 -1.73
C ASP A 237 4.16 -17.08 -0.78
N LEU A 238 3.92 -17.39 0.49
CA LEU A 238 5.00 -17.61 1.45
C LEU A 238 5.85 -18.85 1.09
N PRO A 239 5.27 -20.02 0.75
CA PRO A 239 6.07 -21.16 0.34
C PRO A 239 6.83 -20.93 -0.97
N LEU A 240 6.21 -20.23 -1.94
CA LEU A 240 6.85 -19.92 -3.21
C LEU A 240 7.99 -18.92 -3.04
N CYS A 241 7.82 -17.89 -2.21
CA CYS A 241 8.89 -16.96 -1.82
C CYS A 241 10.06 -17.71 -1.18
N TRP A 242 9.79 -18.61 -0.24
CA TRP A 242 10.83 -19.39 0.42
C TRP A 242 11.57 -20.31 -0.56
N TRP A 243 10.83 -21.02 -1.41
CA TRP A 243 11.41 -22.01 -2.32
C TRP A 243 12.16 -21.41 -3.51
N LEU A 244 11.64 -20.33 -4.11
CA LEU A 244 12.23 -19.71 -5.30
C LEU A 244 13.23 -18.60 -4.99
N LEU A 245 12.98 -17.81 -3.94
CA LEU A 245 13.76 -16.62 -3.61
C LEU A 245 14.58 -16.76 -2.32
N GLY A 246 14.42 -17.89 -1.61
CA GLY A 246 15.12 -18.18 -0.36
C GLY A 246 14.59 -17.38 0.84
N PRO A 247 15.25 -17.51 2.01
CA PRO A 247 14.85 -16.82 3.24
C PRO A 247 14.88 -15.29 3.11
N ASP A 248 15.82 -14.75 2.33
CA ASP A 248 15.90 -13.30 2.06
C ASP A 248 14.70 -12.80 1.24
N GLY A 249 14.25 -13.59 0.27
CA GLY A 249 13.04 -13.31 -0.50
C GLY A 249 11.78 -13.37 0.36
N LEU A 250 11.69 -14.35 1.26
CA LEU A 250 10.57 -14.48 2.18
C LEU A 250 10.42 -13.26 3.11
N VAL A 251 11.51 -12.81 3.73
CA VAL A 251 11.46 -11.63 4.62
C VAL A 251 11.09 -10.37 3.83
N ARG A 252 11.64 -10.23 2.63
CA ARG A 252 11.48 -9.03 1.82
C ARG A 252 10.12 -8.90 1.15
N ASP A 253 9.61 -10.00 0.58
CA ASP A 253 8.39 -10.00 -0.23
C ASP A 253 7.19 -10.54 0.57
N GLY A 254 7.42 -11.52 1.45
CA GLY A 254 6.41 -12.05 2.37
C GLY A 254 6.10 -11.12 3.55
N GLY A 255 7.06 -10.31 4.02
CA GLY A 255 6.86 -9.33 5.08
C GLY A 255 5.77 -8.28 4.77
N PRO A 256 5.87 -7.56 3.63
CA PRO A 256 4.81 -6.68 3.15
C PRO A 256 3.46 -7.37 3.00
N LEU A 257 3.46 -8.62 2.50
CA LEU A 257 2.23 -9.38 2.30
C LEU A 257 1.54 -9.71 3.63
N LEU A 258 2.31 -10.15 4.63
CA LEU A 258 1.82 -10.40 5.99
C LEU A 258 1.26 -9.12 6.61
N ALA A 259 1.93 -7.98 6.43
CA ALA A 259 1.43 -6.71 6.94
C ALA A 259 0.12 -6.29 6.24
N ALA A 260 0.01 -6.47 4.92
CA ALA A 260 -1.22 -6.23 4.17
C ALA A 260 -2.35 -7.19 4.59
N ALA A 261 -2.04 -8.46 4.86
CA ALA A 261 -2.97 -9.45 5.39
C ALA A 261 -3.49 -9.06 6.77
N ALA A 262 -2.59 -8.72 7.69
CA ALA A 262 -2.93 -8.26 9.03
C ALA A 262 -3.83 -7.01 8.97
N LEU A 263 -3.50 -6.04 8.11
CA LEU A 263 -4.30 -4.83 7.96
C LEU A 263 -5.70 -5.11 7.41
N THR A 264 -5.80 -6.02 6.46
CA THR A 264 -7.08 -6.43 5.84
C THR A 264 -7.97 -7.11 6.87
N LEU A 265 -7.44 -8.08 7.62
CA LEU A 265 -8.17 -8.80 8.66
C LEU A 265 -8.54 -7.87 9.82
N TYR A 266 -7.63 -6.99 10.24
CA TYR A 266 -7.89 -6.02 11.29
C TYR A 266 -8.99 -5.01 10.89
N GLY A 267 -8.93 -4.49 9.66
CA GLY A 267 -9.97 -3.60 9.13
C GLY A 267 -11.33 -4.27 9.08
N LEU A 268 -11.39 -5.52 8.60
CA LEU A 268 -12.63 -6.30 8.54
C LEU A 268 -13.22 -6.58 9.93
N ARG A 269 -12.38 -6.93 10.91
CA ARG A 269 -12.79 -7.14 12.31
C ARG A 269 -13.35 -5.85 12.92
N ARG A 270 -12.70 -4.72 12.68
CA ARG A 270 -13.12 -3.43 13.23
C ARG A 270 -14.40 -2.92 12.59
N ALA A 271 -14.57 -3.09 11.28
CA ALA A 271 -15.82 -2.81 10.57
C ALA A 271 -16.98 -3.64 11.14
N THR A 272 -16.76 -4.94 11.37
CA THR A 272 -17.78 -5.84 11.93
C THR A 272 -18.17 -5.45 13.36
N ARG A 273 -17.21 -5.03 14.19
CA ARG A 273 -17.49 -4.52 15.54
C ARG A 273 -18.30 -3.22 15.51
N ALA A 274 -17.97 -2.30 14.60
CA ALA A 274 -18.69 -1.04 14.47
C ALA A 274 -20.15 -1.25 14.04
N GLU A 275 -20.41 -2.17 13.11
CA GLU A 275 -21.77 -2.51 12.68
C GLU A 275 -22.60 -3.18 13.78
N ARG A 276 -21.98 -4.04 14.60
CA ARG A 276 -22.68 -4.67 15.74
C ARG A 276 -22.96 -3.70 16.88
N ALA A 277 -22.17 -2.64 17.01
CA ALA A 277 -22.32 -1.61 18.04
C ALA A 277 -23.31 -0.51 17.63
N ALA A 278 -23.64 -0.38 16.34
CA ALA A 278 -24.70 0.48 15.88
C ALA A 278 -26.05 -0.17 16.27
N PRO A 279 -26.86 0.44 17.15
CA PRO A 279 -28.19 -0.09 17.44
C PRO A 279 -28.99 -0.16 16.13
N ALA A 280 -29.72 -1.26 15.94
CA ALA A 280 -30.69 -1.37 14.86
C ALA A 280 -31.71 -0.23 15.02
N ALA A 281 -31.56 0.79 14.18
CA ALA A 281 -32.54 1.85 14.02
C ALA A 281 -33.71 1.35 13.16
#